data_AF-A0A930PRM6-F1
#
_entry.id   AF-A0A930PRM6-F1
#
_cell.length_a   1.000
_cell.length_b   1.000
_cell.length_c   1.000
_cell.angle_alpha   90.00
_cell.angle_beta   90.00
_cell.angle_gamma   90.00
#
_symmetry.space_group_name_H-M   'P 1'
#
loop_
_entity.id
_entity.type
_entity.pdbx_description
1 polymer ?
#
loop_
_entity_poly.entity_id
_entity_poly.type
_entity_poly.pdbx_seq_one_letter_code
_entity_poly.pdbx_strand_id
1 'polypeptide(L)'
;MSHQKRVLRPIRSDVAPPVTSPPVYRGDIDARGTAQDLVPRSLWVDFWDTLFFIFAGIAALVLTFMILANTVGHSFWGFPIAFIFWAVTAYLTLPRFHAIMTRIYVPDYFIGRTRTPDGLLGDPVNIGLIGTEEQIHQVMQDAGWTHADDVTLVSSWKIIISTITRRSYAEAPVSPLKIFGKTQAFAYQKEVDGNPEKRHHVRFWKTPDGWLLPGGHQVDWLAAGTYDSGVGFSFFTLQVTHRIDAETDFERDYIVESIQYAHPETHVEVLHDFSSGYHARNGGGDAIRTDGALPVIVLNNEGLEPQEQEEIHLSSAHDLAYRMPLSLLVGSGMLIAVTLADIVNSVILALSRPALRAKLLEEGSGNDIELLNLFDQVDSNVLLTITGTVLVGFVAIYSAAHLFLLWSTLRGSSKARRLALLLTALNFAAITGGVLWGHQSLPLSTIFFQLGVAVFAMLAFTSDAAVQYTATRTFHMRDTKIVQRATHPKVLEHRAQRKAQKAQKAQKALKAQKTHNAQKARKATSASGAHRT
;
A
#
# COMPACT_ATOMS: atom_id res chain seq x y z
N MET A 1 -46.69 4.29 1.07
CA MET A 1 -45.73 4.67 0.02
C MET A 1 -45.12 3.39 -0.52
N SER A 2 -45.19 3.14 -1.84
CA SER A 2 -44.84 1.82 -2.40
C SER A 2 -43.33 1.65 -2.50
N HIS A 3 -42.75 0.75 -1.71
CA HIS A 3 -41.39 0.26 -1.94
C HIS A 3 -41.37 -0.53 -3.25
N GLN A 4 -40.65 -0.01 -4.24
CA GLN A 4 -40.36 -0.71 -5.47
C GLN A 4 -39.41 -1.88 -5.13
N LYS A 5 -39.93 -3.11 -5.09
CA LYS A 5 -39.11 -4.32 -4.97
C LYS A 5 -38.09 -4.31 -6.12
N ARG A 6 -36.81 -4.08 -5.84
CA ARG A 6 -35.72 -4.37 -6.79
C ARG A 6 -35.72 -5.88 -7.01
N VAL A 7 -36.28 -6.31 -8.14
CA VAL A 7 -36.24 -7.71 -8.56
C VAL A 7 -35.05 -7.87 -9.49
N LEU A 8 -33.99 -8.53 -9.01
CA LEU A 8 -32.86 -8.98 -9.82
C LEU A 8 -33.31 -10.21 -10.64
N ARG A 9 -34.01 -10.01 -11.76
CA ARG A 9 -34.27 -11.11 -12.70
C ARG A 9 -33.19 -11.15 -13.79
N PRO A 10 -32.51 -12.28 -14.01
CA PRO A 10 -31.70 -12.47 -15.21
C PRO A 10 -32.63 -12.57 -16.42
N ILE A 11 -32.42 -11.70 -17.41
CA ILE A 11 -33.09 -11.79 -18.71
C ILE A 11 -32.47 -12.98 -19.45
N ARG A 12 -33.34 -13.92 -19.83
CA ARG A 12 -33.05 -15.09 -20.66
C ARG A 12 -32.24 -14.64 -21.89
N SER A 13 -31.08 -15.27 -22.12
CA SER A 13 -30.12 -14.92 -23.17
C SER A 13 -30.77 -14.71 -24.54
N ASP A 14 -30.54 -13.56 -25.14
CA ASP A 14 -30.75 -13.34 -26.57
C ASP A 14 -29.86 -14.34 -27.33
N VAL A 15 -30.47 -15.28 -28.04
CA VAL A 15 -29.74 -16.19 -28.92
C VAL A 15 -29.10 -15.33 -30.01
N ALA A 16 -27.77 -15.35 -30.09
CA ALA A 16 -27.05 -14.59 -31.10
C ALA A 16 -27.57 -14.97 -32.51
N PRO A 17 -27.86 -13.98 -33.38
CA PRO A 17 -28.38 -14.26 -34.72
C PRO A 17 -27.39 -15.12 -35.52
N PRO A 18 -27.90 -15.93 -36.47
CA PRO A 18 -27.05 -16.81 -37.28
C PRO A 18 -26.00 -16.00 -38.04
N VAL A 19 -24.75 -16.46 -37.95
CA VAL A 19 -23.59 -15.82 -38.58
C VAL A 19 -23.65 -16.05 -40.10
N THR A 20 -23.87 -14.99 -40.86
CA THR A 20 -24.01 -15.03 -42.34
C THR A 20 -22.71 -14.84 -43.10
N SER A 21 -21.59 -14.61 -42.41
CA SER A 21 -20.27 -14.38 -43.00
C SER A 21 -19.17 -14.88 -42.07
N PRO A 22 -17.99 -15.30 -42.58
CA PRO A 22 -16.86 -15.68 -41.74
C PRO A 22 -16.56 -14.60 -40.69
N PRO A 23 -16.31 -14.98 -39.42
CA PRO A 23 -16.06 -14.01 -38.37
C PRO A 23 -14.78 -13.23 -38.68
N VAL A 24 -14.90 -11.90 -38.73
CA VAL A 24 -13.75 -10.98 -38.81
C VAL A 24 -13.48 -10.47 -37.41
N TYR A 25 -12.21 -10.50 -36.99
CA TYR A 25 -11.81 -9.92 -35.71
C TYR A 25 -12.11 -8.41 -35.71
N ARG A 26 -12.99 -7.96 -34.81
CA ARG A 26 -13.44 -6.56 -34.68
C ARG A 26 -12.81 -5.82 -33.49
N GLY A 27 -11.74 -6.37 -32.91
CA GLY A 27 -11.03 -5.68 -31.85
C GLY A 27 -10.37 -4.42 -32.40
N ASP A 28 -10.67 -3.27 -31.80
CA ASP A 28 -9.93 -2.03 -32.06
C ASP A 28 -8.50 -2.23 -31.55
N ILE A 29 -7.55 -2.41 -32.47
CA ILE A 29 -6.12 -2.55 -32.18
C ILE A 29 -5.48 -1.20 -31.80
N ASP A 30 -6.17 -0.09 -32.05
CA ASP A 30 -5.64 1.27 -31.87
C ASP A 30 -6.18 1.93 -30.58
N ALA A 31 -7.39 1.58 -30.12
CA ALA A 31 -7.93 2.06 -28.86
C ALA A 31 -7.47 1.20 -27.67
N ARG A 32 -6.36 1.62 -27.03
CA ARG A 32 -6.08 1.19 -25.65
C ARG A 32 -7.22 1.69 -24.76
N GLY A 33 -8.04 0.77 -24.26
CA GLY A 33 -9.18 1.07 -23.40
C GLY A 33 -8.81 2.06 -22.30
N THR A 34 -9.65 3.09 -22.13
CA THR A 34 -9.51 4.05 -21.05
C THR A 34 -9.91 3.37 -19.74
N ALA A 35 -8.94 2.83 -19.02
CA ALA A 35 -9.14 2.35 -17.66
C ALA A 35 -9.52 3.55 -16.78
N GLN A 36 -10.81 3.66 -16.45
CA GLN A 36 -11.32 4.61 -15.47
C GLN A 36 -10.96 4.12 -14.05
N ASP A 37 -10.46 5.04 -13.23
CA ASP A 37 -10.31 4.96 -11.77
C ASP A 37 -9.27 4.02 -11.15
N LEU A 38 -8.22 3.68 -11.89
CA LEU A 38 -6.93 3.36 -11.28
C LEU A 38 -6.04 4.59 -11.42
N VAL A 39 -5.52 5.13 -10.31
CA VAL A 39 -4.45 6.14 -10.34
C VAL A 39 -3.45 5.69 -11.41
N PRO A 40 -3.26 6.44 -12.52
CA PRO A 40 -2.47 5.95 -13.63
C PRO A 40 -1.04 5.78 -13.15
N ARG A 41 -0.68 4.53 -12.82
CA ARG A 41 0.66 4.16 -12.46
C ARG A 41 1.45 4.21 -13.76
N SER A 42 2.26 5.25 -13.94
CA SER A 42 3.11 5.33 -15.12
C SER A 42 4.08 4.15 -15.11
N LEU A 43 4.24 3.47 -16.24
CA LEU A 43 5.12 2.30 -16.39
C LEU A 43 6.54 2.52 -15.82
N TRP A 44 7.06 3.75 -15.87
CA TRP A 44 8.38 4.13 -15.31
C TRP A 44 8.41 4.30 -13.78
N VAL A 45 7.30 4.73 -13.18
CA VAL A 45 7.16 4.80 -11.71
C VAL A 45 7.05 3.39 -11.14
N ASP A 46 6.34 2.51 -11.84
CA ASP A 46 6.25 1.09 -11.47
C ASP A 46 7.59 0.37 -11.59
N PHE A 47 8.44 0.71 -12.56
CA PHE A 47 9.73 0.05 -12.73
C PHE A 47 10.63 0.19 -11.48
N TRP A 48 10.87 1.41 -10.99
CA TRP A 48 11.74 1.62 -9.83
C TRP A 48 11.17 1.04 -8.55
N ASP A 49 9.86 1.18 -8.34
CA ASP A 49 9.20 0.58 -7.18
C ASP A 49 9.25 -0.96 -7.24
N THR A 50 9.12 -1.55 -8.43
CA THR A 50 9.28 -3.00 -8.64
C THR A 50 10.73 -3.45 -8.45
N LEU A 51 11.71 -2.67 -8.92
CA LEU A 51 13.12 -2.97 -8.74
C LEU A 51 13.50 -2.99 -7.26
N PHE A 52 13.17 -1.93 -6.51
CA PHE A 52 13.38 -1.90 -5.07
C PHE A 52 12.58 -2.97 -4.36
N PHE A 53 11.39 -3.30 -4.88
CA PHE A 53 10.56 -4.35 -4.31
C PHE A 53 11.27 -5.71 -4.39
N ILE A 54 11.81 -6.07 -5.56
CA ILE A 54 12.58 -7.31 -5.77
C ILE A 54 13.88 -7.27 -4.96
N PHE A 55 14.61 -6.15 -5.00
CA PHE A 55 15.86 -5.99 -4.25
C PHE A 55 15.67 -6.21 -2.76
N ALA A 56 14.60 -5.67 -2.15
CA ALA A 56 14.31 -5.88 -0.74
C ALA A 56 14.06 -7.37 -0.40
N GLY A 57 13.46 -8.13 -1.33
CA GLY A 57 13.31 -9.58 -1.19
C GLY A 57 14.63 -10.33 -1.26
N ILE A 58 15.50 -9.96 -2.21
CA ILE A 58 16.85 -10.51 -2.31
C ILE A 58 17.66 -10.17 -1.05
N ALA A 59 17.60 -8.93 -0.57
CA ALA A 59 18.27 -8.48 0.64
C ALA A 59 17.80 -9.26 1.88
N ALA A 60 16.50 -9.53 2.00
CA ALA A 60 15.96 -10.37 3.07
C ALA A 60 16.48 -11.82 3.01
N LEU A 61 16.57 -12.41 1.81
CA LEU A 61 17.16 -13.74 1.61
C LEU A 61 18.64 -13.76 1.99
N VAL A 62 19.41 -12.76 1.55
CA VAL A 62 20.84 -12.61 1.89
C VAL A 62 21.02 -12.49 3.41
N LEU A 63 20.25 -11.61 4.06
CA LEU A 63 20.30 -11.46 5.52
C LEU A 63 19.98 -12.78 6.24
N THR A 64 18.92 -13.47 5.79
CA THR A 64 18.51 -14.77 6.35
C THR A 64 19.63 -15.80 6.24
N PHE A 65 20.25 -15.90 5.06
CA PHE A 65 21.37 -16.80 4.82
C PHE A 65 22.58 -16.44 5.68
N MET A 66 22.91 -15.15 5.80
CA MET A 66 24.03 -14.72 6.65
C MET A 66 23.78 -15.05 8.12
N ILE A 67 22.57 -14.82 8.65
CA ILE A 67 22.22 -15.20 10.02
C ILE A 67 22.37 -16.72 10.19
N LEU A 68 21.85 -17.51 9.25
CA LEU A 68 21.95 -18.98 9.28
C LEU A 68 23.40 -19.46 9.27
N ALA A 69 24.23 -18.92 8.36
CA ALA A 69 25.65 -19.26 8.25
C ALA A 69 26.42 -18.95 9.55
N ASN A 70 26.01 -17.90 10.26
CA ASN A 70 26.57 -17.53 11.56
C ASN A 70 25.87 -18.22 12.75
N THR A 71 24.90 -19.12 12.51
CA THR A 71 24.23 -19.90 13.56
C THR A 71 24.96 -21.24 13.82
N VAL A 72 25.60 -21.82 12.80
CA VAL A 72 26.18 -23.17 12.85
C VAL A 72 27.55 -23.12 13.54
N GLY A 73 27.59 -23.52 14.83
CA GLY A 73 28.85 -23.67 15.59
C GLY A 73 28.85 -22.99 16.97
N HIS A 74 27.76 -22.32 17.36
CA HIS A 74 27.66 -21.70 18.67
C HIS A 74 27.02 -22.64 19.70
N SER A 75 27.56 -22.64 20.93
CA SER A 75 27.09 -23.36 22.12
C SER A 75 25.69 -22.87 22.55
N PHE A 76 25.36 -22.75 23.85
CA PHE A 76 24.05 -22.28 24.35
C PHE A 76 23.51 -20.98 23.68
N TRP A 77 24.39 -20.15 23.11
CA TRP A 77 24.05 -18.96 22.29
C TRP A 77 23.37 -19.26 20.95
N GLY A 78 23.29 -20.51 20.52
CA GLY A 78 22.56 -20.91 19.32
C GLY A 78 21.05 -20.66 19.42
N PHE A 79 20.44 -20.71 20.62
CA PHE A 79 18.99 -20.52 20.77
C PHE A 79 18.51 -19.09 20.44
N PRO A 80 19.10 -18.01 20.99
CA PRO A 80 18.74 -16.65 20.58
C PRO A 80 18.94 -16.40 19.08
N ILE A 81 20.02 -16.92 18.50
CA ILE A 81 20.30 -16.75 17.06
C ILE A 81 19.28 -17.53 16.22
N ALA A 82 18.91 -18.75 16.62
CA ALA A 82 17.87 -19.53 15.95
C ALA A 82 16.49 -18.84 16.04
N PHE A 83 16.19 -18.18 17.16
CA PHE A 83 14.98 -17.37 17.29
C PHE A 83 15.01 -16.14 16.37
N ILE A 84 16.14 -15.43 16.28
CA ILE A 84 16.30 -14.31 15.34
C ILE A 84 16.20 -14.80 13.89
N PHE A 85 16.80 -15.94 13.57
CA PHE A 85 16.71 -16.58 12.26
C PHE A 85 15.25 -16.90 11.92
N TRP A 86 14.50 -17.52 12.83
CA TRP A 86 13.07 -17.76 12.66
C TRP A 86 12.30 -16.46 12.46
N ALA A 87 12.54 -15.44 13.29
CA ALA A 87 11.83 -14.17 13.20
C ALA A 87 12.07 -13.46 11.85
N VAL A 88 13.33 -13.40 11.39
CA VAL A 88 13.68 -12.83 10.08
C VAL A 88 13.06 -13.64 8.95
N THR A 89 13.16 -14.97 9.01
CA THR A 89 12.59 -15.86 7.99
C THR A 89 11.08 -15.71 7.91
N ALA A 90 10.40 -15.75 9.05
CA ALA A 90 8.95 -15.80 9.13
C ALA A 90 8.28 -14.45 8.87
N TYR A 91 8.87 -13.34 9.33
CA TYR A 91 8.23 -12.02 9.27
C TYR A 91 8.78 -11.11 8.15
N LEU A 92 9.95 -11.41 7.58
CA LEU A 92 10.54 -10.60 6.51
C LEU A 92 10.64 -11.39 5.20
N THR A 93 11.29 -12.56 5.25
CA THR A 93 11.74 -13.26 4.04
C THR A 93 10.62 -14.04 3.35
N LEU A 94 9.91 -14.92 4.07
CA LEU A 94 8.83 -15.72 3.49
C LEU A 94 7.65 -14.88 3.01
N PRO A 95 7.14 -13.89 3.78
CA PRO A 95 6.08 -13.01 3.30
C PRO A 95 6.48 -12.30 2.00
N ARG A 96 7.72 -11.79 1.94
CA ARG A 96 8.20 -11.12 0.73
C ARG A 96 8.36 -12.06 -0.45
N PHE A 97 8.90 -13.25 -0.23
CA PHE A 97 9.01 -14.27 -1.25
C PHE A 97 7.63 -14.58 -1.85
N HIS A 98 6.62 -14.82 -1.00
CA HIS A 98 5.24 -15.02 -1.46
C HIS A 98 4.71 -13.81 -2.21
N ALA A 99 4.94 -12.58 -1.74
CA ALA A 99 4.52 -11.35 -2.43
C ALA A 99 5.15 -11.18 -3.83
N ILE A 100 6.40 -11.58 -4.00
CA ILE A 100 7.06 -11.58 -5.32
C ILE A 100 6.42 -12.65 -6.22
N MET A 101 6.26 -13.86 -5.69
CA MET A 101 5.72 -14.97 -6.47
C MET A 101 4.26 -14.72 -6.86
N THR A 102 3.40 -14.32 -5.92
CA THR A 102 1.97 -14.09 -6.16
C THR A 102 1.73 -13.01 -7.20
N ARG A 103 2.60 -11.99 -7.28
CA ARG A 103 2.53 -10.95 -8.31
C ARG A 103 2.80 -11.47 -9.73
N ILE A 104 3.44 -12.64 -9.85
CA ILE A 104 3.71 -13.31 -11.13
C ILE A 104 2.55 -14.24 -11.50
N TYR A 105 2.01 -15.02 -10.55
CA TYR A 105 1.08 -16.11 -10.86
C TYR A 105 -0.39 -15.87 -10.43
N VAL A 106 -0.66 -15.00 -9.45
CA VAL A 106 -2.03 -14.71 -9.01
C VAL A 106 -2.57 -13.53 -9.82
N PRO A 107 -3.58 -13.73 -10.66
CA PRO A 107 -4.07 -12.68 -11.56
C PRO A 107 -4.84 -11.60 -10.78
N ASP A 108 -4.80 -10.32 -11.17
CA ASP A 108 -5.37 -9.22 -10.36
C ASP A 108 -6.89 -8.98 -10.46
N TYR A 109 -7.66 -9.98 -10.93
CA TYR A 109 -9.12 -9.88 -11.02
C TYR A 109 -9.82 -10.57 -9.84
N PHE A 110 -11.09 -10.21 -9.62
CA PHE A 110 -11.93 -10.76 -8.57
C PHE A 110 -12.31 -12.22 -8.85
N ILE A 111 -12.01 -13.11 -7.89
CA ILE A 111 -12.27 -14.56 -8.00
C ILE A 111 -13.12 -15.10 -6.83
N GLY A 112 -13.89 -14.24 -6.16
CA GLY A 112 -14.68 -14.66 -4.98
C GLY A 112 -13.83 -14.99 -3.75
N ARG A 113 -12.55 -14.57 -3.73
CA ARG A 113 -11.65 -14.73 -2.59
C ARG A 113 -10.90 -13.44 -2.31
N THR A 114 -10.68 -13.17 -1.03
CA THR A 114 -9.82 -12.09 -0.57
C THR A 114 -8.34 -12.43 -0.82
N ARG A 115 -7.47 -11.43 -0.64
CA ARG A 115 -6.00 -11.61 -0.69
C ARG A 115 -5.31 -11.01 0.52
N THR A 116 -4.29 -11.71 1.02
CA THR A 116 -3.40 -11.13 2.02
C THR A 116 -2.59 -9.97 1.41
N PRO A 117 -1.93 -9.13 2.24
CA PRO A 117 -1.03 -8.10 1.73
C PRO A 117 0.09 -8.67 0.86
N ASP A 118 0.49 -9.92 1.10
CA ASP A 118 1.49 -10.68 0.35
C ASP A 118 0.91 -11.40 -0.88
N GLY A 119 -0.36 -11.17 -1.21
CA GLY A 119 -1.02 -11.70 -2.41
C GLY A 119 -1.44 -13.17 -2.33
N LEU A 120 -1.29 -13.83 -1.18
CA LEU A 120 -1.83 -15.17 -0.96
C LEU A 120 -3.37 -15.11 -0.95
N LEU A 121 -4.03 -16.17 -1.43
CA LEU A 121 -5.49 -16.24 -1.40
C LEU A 121 -5.97 -16.41 0.05
N GLY A 122 -6.72 -15.41 0.53
CA GLY A 122 -7.28 -15.37 1.87
C GLY A 122 -8.68 -16.00 1.93
N ASP A 123 -9.52 -15.44 2.79
CA ASP A 123 -10.84 -15.95 3.10
C ASP A 123 -11.80 -15.91 1.88
N PRO A 124 -12.81 -16.81 1.84
CA PRO A 124 -13.90 -16.75 0.88
C PRO A 124 -14.69 -15.46 1.02
N VAL A 125 -15.08 -14.86 -0.10
CA VAL A 125 -16.14 -13.86 -0.08
C VAL A 125 -17.45 -14.60 -0.03
N ASN A 126 -18.13 -14.54 1.11
CA ASN A 126 -19.27 -15.40 1.43
C ASN A 126 -20.55 -14.63 1.78
N ILE A 127 -20.53 -13.28 1.81
CA ILE A 127 -21.74 -12.45 2.00
C ILE A 127 -21.73 -11.28 1.01
N GLY A 128 -22.89 -10.96 0.43
CA GLY A 128 -23.12 -9.71 -0.31
C GLY A 128 -24.14 -8.83 0.43
N LEU A 129 -24.05 -7.51 0.27
CA LEU A 129 -25.04 -6.59 0.84
C LEU A 129 -25.48 -5.54 -0.17
N ILE A 130 -26.77 -5.19 -0.11
CA ILE A 130 -27.39 -4.08 -0.84
C ILE A 130 -27.87 -3.09 0.22
N GLY A 131 -27.29 -1.89 0.22
CA GLY A 131 -27.47 -0.90 1.27
C GLY A 131 -26.29 0.07 1.42
N THR A 132 -26.48 1.12 2.23
CA THR A 132 -25.46 2.11 2.54
C THR A 132 -24.51 1.63 3.64
N GLU A 133 -23.38 2.30 3.78
CA GLU A 133 -22.39 2.02 4.84
C GLU A 133 -23.01 2.17 6.24
N GLU A 134 -23.81 3.23 6.42
CA GLU A 134 -24.48 3.57 7.67
C GLU A 134 -25.54 2.51 8.06
N GLN A 135 -26.23 1.95 7.06
CA GLN A 135 -27.16 0.85 7.28
C GLN A 135 -26.42 -0.39 7.79
N ILE A 136 -25.26 -0.72 7.21
CA ILE A 136 -24.42 -1.85 7.64
C ILE A 136 -23.94 -1.63 9.08
N HIS A 137 -23.45 -0.43 9.39
CA HIS A 137 -23.00 -0.11 10.74
C HIS A 137 -24.09 -0.29 11.79
N GLN A 138 -25.32 0.14 11.48
CA GLN A 138 -26.47 -0.03 12.37
C GLN A 138 -26.76 -1.51 12.64
N VAL A 139 -26.99 -2.30 11.59
CA VAL A 139 -27.41 -3.69 11.75
C VAL A 139 -26.37 -4.56 12.45
N MET A 140 -25.08 -4.27 12.23
CA MET A 140 -24.00 -4.99 12.89
C MET A 140 -23.94 -4.66 14.39
N GLN A 141 -24.06 -3.37 14.75
CA GLN A 141 -24.07 -2.94 16.16
C GLN A 141 -25.29 -3.48 16.90
N ASP A 142 -26.48 -3.42 16.29
CA ASP A 142 -27.72 -3.92 16.87
C ASP A 142 -27.71 -5.46 17.01
N ALA A 143 -27.01 -6.17 16.12
CA ALA A 143 -26.73 -7.62 16.24
C ALA A 143 -25.65 -7.98 17.28
N GLY A 144 -25.13 -6.98 18.01
CA GLY A 144 -24.16 -7.15 19.09
C GLY A 144 -22.74 -7.41 18.60
N TRP A 145 -22.39 -6.99 17.38
CA TRP A 145 -21.03 -7.01 16.88
C TRP A 145 -20.29 -5.73 17.25
N THR A 146 -19.00 -5.88 17.55
CA THR A 146 -18.12 -4.77 17.92
C THR A 146 -17.29 -4.33 16.71
N HIS A 147 -17.26 -3.03 16.43
CA HIS A 147 -16.43 -2.48 15.37
C HIS A 147 -14.95 -2.65 15.72
N ALA A 148 -14.15 -3.18 14.80
CA ALA A 148 -12.71 -3.37 15.01
C ALA A 148 -11.96 -2.04 14.79
N ASP A 149 -10.99 -1.75 15.64
CA ASP A 149 -10.08 -0.61 15.45
C ASP A 149 -9.23 -0.80 14.19
N ASP A 150 -8.78 0.31 13.60
CA ASP A 150 -7.78 0.27 12.52
C ASP A 150 -6.41 -0.17 13.04
N VAL A 151 -5.59 -0.78 12.17
CA VAL A 151 -4.19 -1.09 12.47
C VAL A 151 -3.37 0.21 12.51
N THR A 152 -3.16 0.72 13.73
CA THR A 152 -2.39 1.95 14.01
C THR A 152 -1.35 1.67 15.09
N LEU A 153 -0.47 2.64 15.37
CA LEU A 153 0.43 2.56 16.53
C LEU A 153 -0.33 2.37 17.84
N VAL A 154 -1.46 3.09 17.98
CA VAL A 154 -2.25 3.11 19.21
C VAL A 154 -2.89 1.75 19.44
N SER A 155 -3.57 1.20 18.44
CA SER A 155 -4.20 -0.13 18.55
C SER A 155 -3.16 -1.25 18.69
N SER A 156 -2.01 -1.14 17.99
CA SER A 156 -0.91 -2.10 18.16
C SER A 156 -0.33 -2.08 19.57
N TRP A 157 -0.20 -0.90 20.18
CA TRP A 157 0.24 -0.77 21.57
C TRP A 157 -0.80 -1.31 22.56
N LYS A 158 -2.09 -1.06 22.30
CA LYS A 158 -3.19 -1.67 23.07
C LYS A 158 -3.15 -3.20 23.01
N ILE A 159 -2.88 -3.80 21.84
CA ILE A 159 -2.70 -5.26 21.70
C ILE A 159 -1.55 -5.77 22.57
N ILE A 160 -0.40 -5.08 22.55
CA ILE A 160 0.76 -5.48 23.37
C ILE A 160 0.39 -5.46 24.85
N ILE A 161 -0.23 -4.38 25.32
CA ILE A 161 -0.65 -4.25 26.73
C ILE A 161 -1.71 -5.31 27.07
N SER A 162 -2.73 -5.51 26.25
CA SER A 162 -3.80 -6.48 26.52
C SER A 162 -3.26 -7.91 26.58
N THR A 163 -2.32 -8.25 25.70
CA THR A 163 -1.63 -9.55 25.69
C THR A 163 -0.80 -9.76 26.96
N ILE A 164 0.02 -8.77 27.36
CA ILE A 164 0.85 -8.86 28.57
C ILE A 164 -0.02 -8.92 29.83
N THR A 165 -1.09 -8.14 29.88
CA THR A 165 -2.02 -8.08 31.03
C THR A 165 -3.07 -9.20 31.03
N ARG A 166 -3.09 -10.06 29.99
CA ARG A 166 -4.08 -11.12 29.76
C ARG A 166 -5.53 -10.63 29.87
N ARG A 167 -5.78 -9.42 29.35
CA ARG A 167 -7.12 -8.82 29.28
C ARG A 167 -7.65 -8.93 27.86
N SER A 168 -8.97 -9.08 27.71
CA SER A 168 -9.58 -9.00 26.38
C SER A 168 -9.50 -7.57 25.84
N TYR A 169 -9.31 -7.48 24.52
CA TYR A 169 -9.45 -6.28 23.72
C TYR A 169 -10.51 -6.58 22.66
N ALA A 170 -11.74 -6.13 22.92
CA ALA A 170 -12.93 -6.46 22.14
C ALA A 170 -12.97 -5.73 20.78
N GLU A 171 -12.25 -4.61 20.66
CA GLU A 171 -12.08 -3.82 19.43
C GLU A 171 -10.72 -4.08 18.76
N ALA A 172 -10.00 -5.14 19.12
CA ALA A 172 -8.69 -5.45 18.53
C ALA A 172 -8.73 -5.43 16.99
N PRO A 173 -7.72 -4.84 16.33
CA PRO A 173 -7.71 -4.72 14.89
C PRO A 173 -7.53 -6.10 14.22
N VAL A 174 -8.21 -6.30 13.09
CA VAL A 174 -8.05 -7.50 12.27
C VAL A 174 -6.97 -7.31 11.21
N SER A 175 -6.27 -8.40 10.85
CA SER A 175 -5.29 -8.35 9.77
C SER A 175 -5.94 -7.91 8.45
N PRO A 176 -5.26 -7.06 7.66
CA PRO A 176 -5.83 -6.52 6.43
C PRO A 176 -5.94 -7.58 5.34
N LEU A 177 -7.08 -7.61 4.66
CA LEU A 177 -7.33 -8.41 3.47
C LEU A 177 -7.80 -7.51 2.32
N LYS A 178 -7.55 -7.94 1.09
CA LYS A 178 -7.80 -7.14 -0.11
C LYS A 178 -8.85 -7.78 -1.01
N ILE A 179 -9.72 -6.92 -1.54
CA ILE A 179 -10.56 -7.19 -2.71
C ILE A 179 -10.42 -5.97 -3.64
N PHE A 180 -10.37 -6.18 -4.95
CA PHE A 180 -10.20 -5.10 -5.94
C PHE A 180 -8.96 -4.22 -5.70
N GLY A 181 -7.89 -4.81 -5.14
CA GLY A 181 -6.68 -4.07 -4.77
C GLY A 181 -6.82 -3.11 -3.59
N LYS A 182 -7.97 -3.09 -2.90
CA LYS A 182 -8.25 -2.25 -1.73
C LYS A 182 -8.38 -3.10 -0.47
N THR A 183 -7.82 -2.61 0.63
CA THR A 183 -8.06 -3.15 1.98
C THR A 183 -9.54 -2.98 2.34
N GLN A 184 -10.05 -3.80 3.27
CA GLN A 184 -11.42 -3.65 3.78
C GLN A 184 -11.69 -2.22 4.25
N ALA A 185 -12.91 -1.74 4.06
CA ALA A 185 -13.33 -0.43 4.52
C ALA A 185 -13.46 -0.40 6.05
N PHE A 186 -14.07 -1.45 6.60
CA PHE A 186 -14.24 -1.67 8.03
C PHE A 186 -14.39 -3.17 8.33
N ALA A 187 -14.30 -3.53 9.61
CA ALA A 187 -14.48 -4.89 10.07
C ALA A 187 -15.21 -4.91 11.41
N TYR A 188 -15.93 -6.00 11.67
CA TYR A 188 -16.65 -6.25 12.90
C TYR A 188 -16.21 -7.59 13.49
N GLN A 189 -16.22 -7.68 14.81
CA GLN A 189 -15.91 -8.90 15.53
C GLN A 189 -16.80 -9.12 16.74
N LYS A 190 -16.92 -10.37 17.16
CA LYS A 190 -17.67 -10.77 18.36
C LYS A 190 -16.91 -11.87 19.07
N GLU A 191 -16.49 -11.59 20.30
CA GLU A 191 -15.75 -12.53 21.14
C GLU A 191 -16.68 -13.63 21.67
N VAL A 192 -16.19 -14.87 21.71
CA VAL A 192 -16.95 -16.01 22.24
C VAL A 192 -16.55 -16.24 23.69
N ASP A 193 -17.53 -16.17 24.61
CA ASP A 193 -17.38 -16.49 26.03
C ASP A 193 -16.22 -15.78 26.75
N GLY A 194 -15.85 -14.58 26.30
CA GLY A 194 -14.71 -13.82 26.85
C GLY A 194 -13.34 -14.46 26.58
N ASN A 195 -13.24 -15.34 25.56
CA ASN A 195 -11.99 -15.91 25.11
C ASN A 195 -11.43 -15.14 23.90
N PRO A 196 -10.29 -14.45 24.06
CA PRO A 196 -9.74 -13.64 22.97
C PRO A 196 -9.19 -14.49 21.81
N GLU A 197 -8.97 -15.78 22.00
CA GLU A 197 -8.50 -16.69 20.93
C GLU A 197 -9.62 -17.16 20.01
N LYS A 198 -10.88 -17.00 20.43
CA LYS A 198 -12.07 -17.48 19.72
C LYS A 198 -13.03 -16.35 19.39
N ARG A 199 -13.11 -16.00 18.11
CA ARG A 199 -13.80 -14.78 17.68
C ARG A 199 -14.48 -14.98 16.34
N HIS A 200 -15.72 -14.54 16.26
CA HIS A 200 -16.40 -14.30 15.00
C HIS A 200 -15.86 -13.00 14.40
N HIS A 201 -15.61 -12.96 13.10
CA HIS A 201 -15.21 -11.73 12.45
C HIS A 201 -15.69 -11.64 11.02
N VAL A 202 -16.03 -10.42 10.59
CA VAL A 202 -16.47 -10.13 9.23
C VAL A 202 -15.85 -8.83 8.74
N ARG A 203 -15.34 -8.86 7.51
CA ARG A 203 -14.71 -7.72 6.84
C ARG A 203 -15.59 -7.28 5.67
N PHE A 204 -15.67 -5.97 5.40
CA PHE A 204 -16.52 -5.40 4.36
C PHE A 204 -15.73 -4.59 3.34
N TRP A 205 -16.06 -4.75 2.07
CA TRP A 205 -15.50 -4.00 0.95
C TRP A 205 -16.61 -3.41 0.10
N LYS A 206 -16.48 -2.13 -0.23
CA LYS A 206 -17.36 -1.48 -1.19
C LYS A 206 -17.08 -2.00 -2.59
N THR A 207 -18.13 -2.44 -3.27
CA THR A 207 -18.06 -2.87 -4.67
C THR A 207 -17.81 -1.64 -5.56
N PRO A 208 -16.90 -1.70 -6.56
CA PRO A 208 -16.72 -0.60 -7.50
C PRO A 208 -18.01 -0.27 -8.26
N ASP A 209 -18.23 0.99 -8.58
CA ASP A 209 -19.43 1.43 -9.29
C ASP A 209 -19.59 0.70 -10.62
N GLY A 210 -20.77 0.14 -10.87
CA GLY A 210 -21.09 -0.61 -12.09
C GLY A 210 -20.45 -2.00 -12.19
N TRP A 211 -19.76 -2.48 -11.15
CA TRP A 211 -19.19 -3.83 -11.13
C TRP A 211 -20.29 -4.89 -11.04
N LEU A 212 -20.19 -5.92 -11.87
CA LEU A 212 -21.12 -7.06 -11.88
C LEU A 212 -20.43 -8.31 -11.30
N LEU A 213 -21.14 -9.00 -10.42
CA LEU A 213 -20.79 -10.34 -9.97
C LEU A 213 -21.09 -11.38 -11.07
N PRO A 214 -20.56 -12.62 -10.95
CA PRO A 214 -20.96 -13.73 -11.81
C PRO A 214 -22.49 -13.81 -11.95
N GLY A 215 -22.98 -14.13 -13.15
CA GLY A 215 -24.42 -14.12 -13.45
C GLY A 215 -25.03 -12.73 -13.69
N GLY A 216 -24.25 -11.65 -13.60
CA GLY A 216 -24.72 -10.28 -13.84
C GLY A 216 -25.38 -9.61 -12.63
N HIS A 217 -25.25 -10.21 -11.43
CA HIS A 217 -25.80 -9.66 -10.19
C HIS A 217 -25.02 -8.41 -9.74
N GLN A 218 -25.71 -7.50 -9.06
CA GLN A 218 -25.12 -6.29 -8.48
C GLN A 218 -25.32 -6.29 -6.97
N VAL A 219 -24.27 -5.96 -6.25
CA VAL A 219 -24.27 -5.75 -4.80
C VAL A 219 -23.47 -4.50 -4.49
N ASP A 220 -23.86 -3.75 -3.47
CA ASP A 220 -23.16 -2.52 -3.06
C ASP A 220 -21.90 -2.85 -2.25
N TRP A 221 -21.94 -3.96 -1.50
CA TRP A 221 -20.85 -4.42 -0.64
C TRP A 221 -20.64 -5.92 -0.76
N LEU A 222 -19.39 -6.32 -0.58
CA LEU A 222 -18.96 -7.71 -0.41
C LEU A 222 -18.36 -7.88 0.96
N ALA A 223 -18.55 -9.05 1.55
CA ALA A 223 -18.02 -9.39 2.85
C ALA A 223 -17.45 -10.81 2.93
N ALA A 224 -16.49 -10.97 3.83
CA ALA A 224 -15.85 -12.23 4.16
C ALA A 224 -15.95 -12.43 5.68
N GLY A 225 -16.81 -13.37 6.08
CA GLY A 225 -17.02 -13.81 7.44
C GLY A 225 -16.25 -15.09 7.75
N THR A 226 -15.49 -15.09 8.83
CA THR A 226 -14.66 -16.24 9.27
C THR A 226 -14.60 -16.34 10.80
N TYR A 227 -14.51 -17.57 11.31
CA TYR A 227 -14.42 -17.85 12.73
C TYR A 227 -12.98 -18.21 13.12
N ASP A 228 -12.40 -17.44 14.03
CA ASP A 228 -11.12 -17.78 14.63
C ASP A 228 -11.33 -18.85 15.71
N SER A 229 -10.66 -19.99 15.54
CA SER A 229 -10.75 -21.17 16.42
C SER A 229 -9.62 -21.26 17.46
N GLY A 230 -8.56 -20.47 17.28
CA GLY A 230 -7.41 -20.40 18.17
C GLY A 230 -6.21 -19.69 17.56
N VAL A 231 -5.04 -19.79 18.21
CA VAL A 231 -3.76 -19.26 17.72
C VAL A 231 -2.85 -20.40 17.25
N GLY A 232 -2.12 -20.19 16.16
CA GLY A 232 -1.17 -21.15 15.62
C GLY A 232 -0.09 -20.51 14.75
N PHE A 233 0.62 -21.35 14.01
CA PHE A 233 1.59 -20.90 13.01
C PHE A 233 0.99 -21.02 11.62
N SER A 234 1.22 -19.98 10.81
CA SER A 234 0.96 -20.01 9.38
C SER A 234 1.82 -21.08 8.71
N PHE A 235 1.19 -21.95 7.92
CA PHE A 235 1.88 -22.99 7.16
C PHE A 235 2.82 -22.39 6.11
N PHE A 236 2.46 -21.23 5.53
CA PHE A 236 3.20 -20.63 4.41
C PHE A 236 4.31 -19.68 4.86
N THR A 237 4.13 -19.02 6.00
CA THR A 237 5.05 -17.98 6.48
C THR A 237 5.69 -18.28 7.82
N LEU A 238 5.27 -19.33 8.55
CA LEU A 238 5.73 -19.64 9.91
C LEU A 238 5.45 -18.54 10.95
N GLN A 239 4.66 -17.53 10.58
CA GLN A 239 4.24 -16.45 11.47
C GLN A 239 3.20 -16.96 12.46
N VAL A 240 3.21 -16.40 13.67
CA VAL A 240 2.08 -16.58 14.58
C VAL A 240 0.85 -15.89 13.99
N THR A 241 -0.25 -16.61 13.87
CA THR A 241 -1.51 -16.14 13.31
C THR A 241 -2.71 -16.84 13.97
N HIS A 242 -3.91 -16.33 13.77
CA HIS A 242 -5.12 -17.04 14.18
C HIS A 242 -5.43 -18.16 13.19
N ARG A 243 -5.96 -19.27 13.72
CA ARG A 243 -6.46 -20.38 12.92
C ARG A 243 -7.92 -20.17 12.62
N ILE A 244 -8.27 -20.18 11.34
CA ILE A 244 -9.65 -20.08 10.91
C ILE A 244 -10.29 -21.48 10.88
N ASP A 245 -11.53 -21.58 11.34
CA ASP A 245 -12.31 -22.80 11.24
C ASP A 245 -12.62 -23.15 9.77
N ALA A 246 -12.59 -24.45 9.48
CA ALA A 246 -12.75 -24.91 8.10
C ALA A 246 -14.15 -24.71 7.54
N GLU A 247 -15.18 -24.71 8.39
CA GLU A 247 -16.59 -24.61 7.99
C GLU A 247 -17.01 -23.13 7.86
N THR A 248 -16.46 -22.43 6.87
CA THR A 248 -16.70 -20.99 6.67
C THR A 248 -18.17 -20.66 6.37
N ASP A 249 -18.95 -21.63 5.92
CA ASP A 249 -20.39 -21.47 5.68
C ASP A 249 -21.18 -21.38 7.00
N PHE A 250 -20.74 -22.05 8.07
CA PHE A 250 -21.40 -21.93 9.38
C PHE A 250 -21.24 -20.52 9.95
N GLU A 251 -20.06 -19.92 9.76
CA GLU A 251 -19.84 -18.53 10.17
C GLU A 251 -20.66 -17.57 9.32
N ARG A 252 -20.70 -17.77 8.00
CA ARG A 252 -21.56 -17.01 7.08
C ARG A 252 -23.01 -17.03 7.56
N ASP A 253 -23.54 -18.22 7.83
CA ASP A 253 -24.92 -18.41 8.23
C ASP A 253 -25.18 -17.77 9.60
N TYR A 254 -24.26 -17.90 10.55
CA TYR A 254 -24.33 -17.21 11.85
C TYR A 254 -24.39 -15.68 11.71
N ILE A 255 -23.58 -15.08 10.83
CA ILE A 255 -23.61 -13.63 10.58
C ILE A 255 -24.97 -13.24 10.01
N VAL A 256 -25.45 -13.94 8.97
CA VAL A 256 -26.73 -13.67 8.33
C VAL A 256 -27.88 -13.79 9.35
N GLU A 257 -27.92 -14.87 10.12
CA GLU A 257 -28.92 -15.10 11.16
C GLU A 257 -28.88 -14.02 12.24
N SER A 258 -27.68 -13.58 12.67
CA SER A 258 -27.54 -12.52 13.67
C SER A 258 -28.11 -11.18 13.20
N ILE A 259 -27.93 -10.85 11.92
CA ILE A 259 -28.50 -9.64 11.30
C ILE A 259 -30.01 -9.77 11.17
N GLN A 260 -30.52 -10.91 10.68
CA GLN A 260 -31.96 -11.14 10.54
C GLN A 260 -32.68 -11.15 11.89
N TYR A 261 -32.01 -11.62 12.95
CA TYR A 261 -32.55 -11.58 14.31
C TYR A 261 -32.67 -10.15 14.84
N ALA A 262 -31.66 -9.31 14.62
CA ALA A 262 -31.69 -7.90 15.04
C ALA A 262 -32.64 -7.04 14.17
N HIS A 263 -32.71 -7.33 12.87
CA HIS A 263 -33.51 -6.63 11.88
C HIS A 263 -34.34 -7.61 11.02
N PRO A 264 -35.51 -8.06 11.52
CA PRO A 264 -36.37 -9.04 10.82
C PRO A 264 -36.93 -8.53 9.48
N GLU A 265 -36.90 -7.23 9.22
CA GLU A 265 -37.28 -6.58 7.97
C GLU A 265 -36.26 -6.75 6.83
N THR A 266 -35.06 -7.26 7.15
CA THR A 266 -34.04 -7.59 6.16
C THR A 266 -34.48 -8.76 5.28
N HIS A 267 -34.10 -8.72 4.01
CA HIS A 267 -34.39 -9.79 3.07
C HIS A 267 -33.09 -10.42 2.58
N VAL A 268 -33.02 -11.76 2.55
CA VAL A 268 -31.84 -12.49 2.09
C VAL A 268 -32.17 -13.22 0.78
N GLU A 269 -31.42 -12.91 -0.27
CA GLU A 269 -31.47 -13.64 -1.53
C GLU A 269 -30.18 -14.46 -1.69
N VAL A 270 -30.29 -15.77 -1.91
CA VAL A 270 -29.11 -16.62 -2.06
C VAL A 270 -28.73 -16.75 -3.53
N LEU A 271 -27.55 -16.26 -3.88
CA LEU A 271 -26.96 -16.52 -5.19
C LEU A 271 -26.30 -17.90 -5.14
N HIS A 272 -27.07 -18.91 -5.54
CA HIS A 272 -26.54 -20.25 -5.80
C HIS A 272 -25.52 -20.19 -6.94
N ASP A 273 -24.46 -21.01 -6.84
CA ASP A 273 -23.39 -21.08 -7.84
C ASP A 273 -22.64 -19.75 -8.09
N PHE A 274 -22.61 -18.86 -7.09
CA PHE A 274 -21.74 -17.67 -7.13
C PHE A 274 -20.28 -18.06 -7.39
N SER A 275 -19.85 -19.14 -6.76
CA SER A 275 -18.68 -19.92 -7.12
C SER A 275 -19.01 -21.41 -7.07
N SER A 276 -18.19 -22.25 -7.70
CA SER A 276 -18.23 -23.68 -7.42
C SER A 276 -17.87 -23.91 -5.96
N GLY A 277 -18.58 -24.76 -5.22
CA GLY A 277 -18.12 -25.20 -3.91
C GLY A 277 -16.69 -25.78 -3.96
N TYR A 278 -15.87 -25.50 -2.95
CA TYR A 278 -14.46 -25.89 -2.96
C TYR A 278 -13.90 -26.23 -1.58
N HIS A 279 -12.85 -27.04 -1.60
CA HIS A 279 -11.97 -27.29 -0.46
C HIS A 279 -10.60 -26.70 -0.78
N ALA A 280 -10.12 -25.79 0.07
CA ALA A 280 -8.88 -25.08 -0.19
C ALA A 280 -8.14 -24.79 1.11
N ARG A 281 -7.11 -23.94 1.02
CA ARG A 281 -6.47 -23.31 2.17
C ARG A 281 -6.53 -21.79 2.08
N ASN A 282 -6.63 -21.12 3.22
CA ASN A 282 -6.50 -19.66 3.33
C ASN A 282 -5.02 -19.22 3.27
N GLY A 283 -4.77 -17.91 3.42
CA GLY A 283 -3.42 -17.34 3.39
C GLY A 283 -2.55 -17.75 4.57
N GLY A 284 -3.14 -18.20 5.67
CA GLY A 284 -2.46 -18.82 6.82
C GLY A 284 -2.19 -20.31 6.64
N GLY A 285 -2.84 -20.97 5.67
CA GLY A 285 -2.75 -22.40 5.45
C GLY A 285 -3.81 -23.25 6.16
N ASP A 286 -4.79 -22.62 6.81
CA ASP A 286 -5.94 -23.31 7.39
C ASP A 286 -6.85 -23.85 6.29
N ALA A 287 -7.49 -24.98 6.54
CA ALA A 287 -8.44 -25.56 5.60
C ALA A 287 -9.68 -24.66 5.46
N ILE A 288 -10.26 -24.64 4.27
CA ILE A 288 -11.54 -23.97 3.97
C ILE A 288 -12.44 -25.00 3.30
N ARG A 289 -13.70 -25.04 3.70
CA ARG A 289 -14.80 -25.71 3.03
C ARG A 289 -15.95 -24.73 2.84
N THR A 290 -16.39 -24.59 1.58
CA THR A 290 -17.56 -23.77 1.25
C THR A 290 -18.39 -24.43 0.15
N ASP A 291 -19.71 -24.28 0.24
CA ASP A 291 -20.70 -24.64 -0.79
C ASP A 291 -20.65 -23.71 -2.03
N GLY A 292 -19.95 -22.57 -1.91
CA GLY A 292 -19.77 -21.60 -2.98
C GLY A 292 -20.94 -20.64 -3.20
N ALA A 293 -21.99 -20.72 -2.38
CA ALA A 293 -23.15 -19.83 -2.44
C ALA A 293 -22.87 -18.48 -1.76
N LEU A 294 -23.53 -17.42 -2.26
CA LEU A 294 -23.42 -16.07 -1.72
C LEU A 294 -24.82 -15.54 -1.31
N PRO A 295 -25.18 -15.61 -0.02
CA PRO A 295 -26.31 -14.87 0.53
C PRO A 295 -26.09 -13.36 0.37
N VAL A 296 -27.09 -12.70 -0.21
CA VAL A 296 -27.15 -11.25 -0.42
C VAL A 296 -28.20 -10.67 0.51
N ILE A 297 -27.77 -9.87 1.47
CA ILE A 297 -28.62 -9.21 2.45
C ILE A 297 -29.06 -7.86 1.89
N VAL A 298 -30.36 -7.67 1.73
CA VAL A 298 -30.97 -6.39 1.34
C VAL A 298 -31.41 -5.66 2.59
N LEU A 299 -30.74 -4.54 2.87
CA LEU A 299 -30.98 -3.70 4.04
C LEU A 299 -32.09 -2.68 3.74
N ASN A 300 -33.07 -2.61 4.66
CA ASN A 300 -34.23 -1.72 4.54
C ASN A 300 -34.37 -0.76 5.74
N ASN A 301 -33.38 -0.69 6.62
CA ASN A 301 -33.34 0.19 7.78
C ASN A 301 -33.04 1.65 7.38
N GLU A 302 -33.34 2.62 8.26
CA GLU A 302 -33.09 4.04 7.97
C GLU A 302 -31.59 4.38 7.94
N GLY A 303 -30.75 3.54 8.56
CA GLY A 303 -29.31 3.76 8.73
C GLY A 303 -29.01 4.64 9.94
N LEU A 304 -27.77 4.62 10.42
CA LEU A 304 -27.30 5.63 11.37
C LEU A 304 -27.20 6.98 10.65
N GLU A 305 -27.47 8.08 11.36
CA GLU A 305 -27.13 9.42 10.83
C GLU A 305 -25.66 9.42 10.41
N PRO A 306 -25.32 9.86 9.18
CA PRO A 306 -23.94 9.94 8.75
C PRO A 306 -23.19 10.75 9.79
N GLN A 307 -22.23 10.13 10.49
CA GLN A 307 -21.27 10.93 11.21
C GLN A 307 -20.60 11.80 10.14
N GLU A 308 -20.69 13.12 10.28
CA GLU A 308 -19.89 14.04 9.49
C GLU A 308 -18.45 13.55 9.63
N GLN A 309 -17.95 12.90 8.57
CA GLN A 309 -16.55 12.52 8.50
C GLN A 309 -15.80 13.85 8.60
N GLU A 310 -15.25 14.14 9.78
CA GLU A 310 -14.42 15.33 10.00
C GLU A 310 -13.49 15.46 8.80
N GLU A 311 -13.58 16.55 8.04
CA GLU A 311 -12.70 16.78 6.91
C GLU A 311 -11.27 16.80 7.44
N ILE A 312 -10.60 15.66 7.35
CA ILE A 312 -9.25 15.47 7.86
C ILE A 312 -8.34 16.47 7.15
N HIS A 313 -7.95 17.53 7.85
CA HIS A 313 -7.06 18.54 7.35
C HIS A 313 -5.66 17.95 7.27
N LEU A 314 -5.28 17.42 6.10
CA LEU A 314 -3.96 16.82 5.80
C LEU A 314 -2.73 17.74 6.02
N SER A 315 -2.94 18.94 6.58
CA SER A 315 -1.96 19.88 7.13
C SER A 315 -1.62 19.67 8.61
N SER A 316 -2.49 19.03 9.40
CA SER A 316 -2.25 18.73 10.82
C SER A 316 -1.27 17.56 10.99
N ALA A 317 -0.39 17.65 12.00
CA ALA A 317 0.57 16.58 12.31
C ALA A 317 -0.13 15.34 12.90
N HIS A 318 -1.25 15.54 13.59
CA HIS A 318 -2.04 14.46 14.20
C HIS A 318 -2.70 13.62 13.10
N ASP A 319 -3.42 14.28 12.20
CA ASP A 319 -4.07 13.72 11.02
C ASP A 319 -3.09 12.96 10.12
N LEU A 320 -1.87 13.49 10.03
CA LEU A 320 -0.80 12.85 9.27
C LEU A 320 -0.36 11.53 9.90
N ALA A 321 -0.23 11.48 11.22
CA ALA A 321 0.14 10.28 11.94
C ALA A 321 -0.98 9.24 11.90
N TYR A 322 -2.25 9.67 11.90
CA TYR A 322 -3.41 8.79 11.88
C TYR A 322 -3.53 7.97 10.58
N ARG A 323 -3.33 8.62 9.41
CA ARG A 323 -3.38 7.94 8.10
C ARG A 323 -2.07 7.25 7.70
N MET A 324 -1.00 7.38 8.49
CA MET A 324 0.31 6.87 8.11
C MET A 324 0.38 5.36 8.28
N PRO A 325 0.81 4.60 7.25
CA PRO A 325 1.03 3.17 7.40
C PRO A 325 2.01 2.89 8.54
N LEU A 326 1.60 2.04 9.48
CA LEU A 326 2.42 1.68 10.65
C LEU A 326 3.82 1.19 10.25
N SER A 327 3.89 0.35 9.21
CA SER A 327 5.17 -0.16 8.69
C SER A 327 6.11 0.98 8.27
N LEU A 328 5.58 2.00 7.59
CA LEU A 328 6.35 3.15 7.11
C LEU A 328 6.90 3.97 8.29
N LEU A 329 6.07 4.18 9.31
CA LEU A 329 6.46 4.91 10.50
C LEU A 329 7.56 4.17 11.27
N VAL A 330 7.35 2.89 11.59
CA VAL A 330 8.31 2.08 12.34
C VAL A 330 9.62 1.94 11.56
N GLY A 331 9.56 1.65 10.26
CA GLY A 331 10.75 1.53 9.41
C GLY A 331 11.56 2.82 9.35
N SER A 332 10.88 3.97 9.24
CA SER A 332 11.55 5.28 9.27
C SER A 332 12.14 5.58 10.64
N GLY A 333 11.41 5.29 11.73
CA GLY A 333 11.87 5.49 13.10
C GLY A 333 13.12 4.68 13.42
N MET A 334 13.15 3.40 13.02
CA MET A 334 14.33 2.54 13.20
C MET A 334 15.52 3.04 12.38
N LEU A 335 15.32 3.46 11.13
CA LEU A 335 16.39 4.04 10.32
C LEU A 335 16.92 5.37 10.89
N ILE A 336 16.05 6.22 11.44
CA ILE A 336 16.45 7.44 12.14
C ILE A 336 17.33 7.07 13.34
N ALA A 337 16.90 6.11 14.17
CA ALA A 337 17.66 5.68 15.34
C ALA A 337 19.05 5.12 14.96
N VAL A 338 19.12 4.26 13.94
CA VAL A 338 20.39 3.73 13.41
C VAL A 338 21.28 4.86 12.88
N THR A 339 20.71 5.78 12.08
CA THR A 339 21.48 6.92 11.52
C THR A 339 22.05 7.81 12.65
N LEU A 340 21.28 8.04 13.71
CA LEU A 340 21.76 8.80 14.88
C LEU A 340 22.87 8.05 15.63
N ALA A 341 22.75 6.73 15.79
CA ALA A 341 23.81 5.91 16.38
C ALA A 341 25.08 5.94 15.52
N ASP A 342 24.95 5.89 14.20
CA ASP A 342 26.08 5.96 13.26
C ASP A 342 26.79 7.31 13.32
N ILE A 343 26.05 8.41 13.48
CA ILE A 343 26.62 9.74 13.73
C ILE A 343 27.46 9.71 15.01
N VAL A 344 26.91 9.21 16.11
CA VAL A 344 27.60 9.13 17.41
C VAL A 344 28.87 8.28 17.30
N ASN A 345 28.77 7.09 16.69
CA ASN A 345 29.91 6.20 16.48
C ASN A 345 30.99 6.84 15.61
N SER A 346 30.60 7.59 14.57
CA SER A 346 31.54 8.27 13.68
C SER A 346 32.26 9.43 14.36
N VAL A 347 31.56 10.18 15.22
CA VAL A 347 32.17 11.21 16.06
C VAL A 347 33.16 10.60 17.06
N ILE A 348 32.79 9.51 17.73
CA ILE A 348 33.68 8.79 18.66
C ILE A 348 34.93 8.29 17.92
N LEU A 349 34.76 7.67 16.75
CA LEU A 349 35.88 7.19 15.92
C LEU A 349 36.83 8.32 15.54
N ALA A 350 36.29 9.47 15.11
CA ALA A 350 37.10 10.61 14.68
C ALA A 350 37.84 11.30 15.83
N LEU A 351 37.27 11.30 17.03
CA LEU A 351 37.93 11.77 18.23
C LEU A 351 39.00 10.79 18.73
N SER A 352 38.85 9.49 18.42
CA SER A 352 39.78 8.43 18.81
C SER A 352 40.89 8.20 17.78
N ARG A 353 41.99 8.95 17.94
CA ARG A 353 43.22 8.77 17.13
C ARG A 353 43.70 7.32 17.00
N PRO A 354 43.80 6.51 18.08
CA PRO A 354 44.24 5.12 17.96
C PRO A 354 43.25 4.25 17.16
N ALA A 355 41.94 4.47 17.31
CA ALA A 355 40.93 3.72 16.57
C ALA A 355 40.91 4.10 15.08
N LEU A 356 41.03 5.39 14.76
CA LEU A 356 41.11 5.88 13.38
C LEU A 356 42.36 5.33 12.67
N ARG A 357 43.51 5.34 13.35
CA ARG A 357 44.75 4.77 12.82
C ARG A 357 44.64 3.27 12.58
N ALA A 358 44.05 2.52 13.51
CA ALA A 358 43.84 1.08 13.36
C ALA A 358 42.96 0.77 12.15
N LYS A 359 41.85 1.50 11.99
CA LYS A 359 40.92 1.32 10.87
C LYS A 359 41.56 1.62 9.50
N LEU A 360 42.37 2.68 9.42
CA LEU A 360 43.09 3.04 8.19
C LEU A 360 44.16 2.02 7.81
N LEU A 361 44.83 1.41 8.80
CA LEU A 361 45.82 0.34 8.56
C LEU A 361 45.16 -0.98 8.14
N GLU A 362 43.94 -1.25 8.62
CA GLU A 362 43.15 -2.43 8.25
C GLU A 362 42.62 -2.33 6.81
N GLU A 363 42.07 -1.17 6.42
CA GLU A 363 41.61 -0.90 5.05
C GLU A 363 42.76 -0.70 4.05
N GLY A 364 43.92 -0.18 4.48
CA GLY A 364 45.10 0.08 3.65
C GLY A 364 46.01 -1.13 3.36
N SER A 365 45.57 -2.36 3.64
CA SER A 365 46.33 -3.59 3.38
C SER A 365 46.15 -4.16 1.96
N GLY A 366 45.29 -3.55 1.13
CA GLY A 366 45.29 -3.75 -0.32
C GLY A 366 46.51 -3.06 -0.95
N ASN A 367 46.92 -3.49 -2.16
CA ASN A 367 48.13 -3.05 -2.89
C ASN A 367 48.17 -1.55 -3.30
N ASP A 368 47.60 -0.64 -2.51
CA ASP A 368 47.58 0.81 -2.74
C ASP A 368 48.88 1.44 -2.23
N ILE A 369 49.98 1.11 -2.92
CA ILE A 369 51.34 1.64 -2.70
C ILE A 369 51.35 3.19 -2.78
N GLU A 370 50.40 3.80 -3.49
CA GLU A 370 50.26 5.26 -3.57
C GLU A 370 49.74 5.92 -2.28
N LEU A 371 48.81 5.30 -1.56
CA LEU A 371 48.31 5.83 -0.28
C LEU A 371 49.38 5.72 0.80
N LEU A 372 50.09 4.59 0.86
CA LEU A 372 51.22 4.35 1.76
C LEU A 372 52.37 5.34 1.57
N ASN A 373 52.70 5.70 0.33
CA ASN A 373 53.72 6.72 0.03
C ASN A 373 53.29 8.14 0.45
N LEU A 374 51.98 8.41 0.47
CA LEU A 374 51.41 9.68 0.96
C LEU A 374 51.41 9.76 2.50
N PHE A 375 51.26 8.61 3.19
CA PHE A 375 51.44 8.49 4.64
C PHE A 375 52.89 8.74 5.12
N ASP A 376 53.87 8.49 4.25
CA ASP A 376 55.30 8.64 4.58
C ASP A 376 55.81 10.08 4.36
N GLN A 377 55.13 10.88 3.52
CA GLN A 377 55.51 12.26 3.19
C GLN A 377 54.81 13.34 4.03
N VAL A 378 53.65 13.04 4.61
CA VAL A 378 52.85 13.99 5.41
C VAL A 378 53.00 13.65 6.90
N ASP A 379 53.11 14.65 7.78
CA ASP A 379 53.07 14.40 9.23
C ASP A 379 51.85 13.55 9.56
N SER A 380 52.10 12.35 10.11
CA SER A 380 51.09 11.37 10.47
C SER A 380 49.93 11.97 11.29
N ASN A 381 50.19 13.00 12.09
CA ASN A 381 49.17 13.71 12.86
C ASN A 381 48.27 14.60 12.00
N VAL A 382 48.83 15.28 11.01
CA VAL A 382 48.09 16.15 10.08
C VAL A 382 47.24 15.28 9.16
N LEU A 383 47.79 14.20 8.63
CA LEU A 383 47.07 13.28 7.76
C LEU A 383 45.90 12.59 8.49
N LEU A 384 46.11 12.09 9.71
CA LEU A 384 45.02 11.52 10.52
C LEU A 384 43.91 12.55 10.81
N THR A 385 44.27 13.80 11.04
CA THR A 385 43.29 14.88 11.28
C THR A 385 42.48 15.20 10.02
N ILE A 386 43.14 15.30 8.86
CA ILE A 386 42.48 15.54 7.57
C ILE A 386 41.55 14.38 7.23
N THR A 387 42.04 13.13 7.29
CA THR A 387 41.25 11.93 6.98
C THR A 387 40.07 11.77 7.94
N GLY A 388 40.27 11.98 9.24
CA GLY A 388 39.18 11.96 10.22
C GLY A 388 38.13 13.04 9.94
N THR A 389 38.55 14.25 9.58
CA THR A 389 37.65 15.36 9.26
C THR A 389 36.84 15.10 7.99
N VAL A 390 37.49 14.58 6.95
CA VAL A 390 36.83 14.20 5.69
C VAL A 390 35.82 13.08 5.92
N LEU A 391 36.19 12.05 6.69
CA LEU A 391 35.32 10.93 7.02
C LEU A 391 34.06 11.39 7.80
N VAL A 392 34.24 12.21 8.84
CA VAL A 392 33.12 12.77 9.61
C VAL A 392 32.25 13.67 8.73
N GLY A 393 32.87 14.50 7.89
CA GLY A 393 32.15 15.36 6.95
C GLY A 393 31.27 14.56 6.01
N PHE A 394 31.80 13.47 5.43
CA PHE A 394 31.04 12.58 4.57
C PHE A 394 29.88 11.90 5.30
N VAL A 395 30.13 11.32 6.48
CA VAL A 395 29.08 10.69 7.29
C VAL A 395 28.01 11.69 7.71
N ALA A 396 28.39 12.91 8.09
CA ALA A 396 27.45 13.96 8.48
C ALA A 396 26.56 14.38 7.30
N ILE A 397 27.13 14.55 6.10
CA ILE A 397 26.37 14.88 4.88
C ILE A 397 25.41 13.74 4.52
N TYR A 398 25.90 12.50 4.50
CA TYR A 398 25.09 11.32 4.22
C TYR A 398 23.93 11.22 5.22
N SER A 399 24.22 11.34 6.52
CA SER A 399 23.25 11.21 7.59
C SER A 399 22.21 12.33 7.55
N ALA A 400 22.62 13.58 7.29
CA ALA A 400 21.71 14.71 7.13
C ALA A 400 20.78 14.52 5.92
N ALA A 401 21.32 14.08 4.79
CA ALA A 401 20.53 13.76 3.59
C ALA A 401 19.54 12.63 3.87
N HIS A 402 19.99 11.55 4.53
CA HIS A 402 19.15 10.41 4.88
C HIS A 402 18.00 10.82 5.83
N LEU A 403 18.29 11.52 6.91
CA LEU A 403 17.29 12.04 7.85
C LEU A 403 16.27 12.97 7.18
N PHE A 404 16.73 13.85 6.29
CA PHE A 404 15.84 14.73 5.52
C PHE A 404 14.91 13.93 4.60
N LEU A 405 15.43 12.90 3.93
CA LEU A 405 14.65 12.03 3.06
C LEU A 405 13.62 11.20 3.85
N LEU A 406 13.99 10.67 5.02
CA LEU A 406 13.08 9.95 5.91
C LEU A 406 11.94 10.87 6.40
N TRP A 407 12.28 12.07 6.86
CA TRP A 407 11.29 13.08 7.24
C TRP A 407 10.35 13.45 6.08
N SER A 408 10.90 13.65 4.87
CA SER A 408 10.10 13.96 3.68
C SER A 408 9.22 12.78 3.23
N THR A 409 9.68 11.55 3.46
CA THR A 409 8.93 10.31 3.20
C THR A 409 7.75 10.18 4.14
N LEU A 410 7.94 10.42 5.44
CA LEU A 410 6.86 10.52 6.43
C LEU A 410 5.89 11.67 6.10
N ARG A 411 6.37 12.69 5.40
CA ARG A 411 5.52 13.72 4.79
C ARG A 411 4.89 13.32 3.45
N GLY A 412 4.90 12.05 3.07
CA GLY A 412 4.20 11.51 1.90
C GLY A 412 4.84 11.86 0.55
N SER A 413 6.12 12.24 0.51
CA SER A 413 6.84 12.47 -0.74
C SER A 413 7.26 11.14 -1.39
N SER A 414 6.63 10.80 -2.52
CA SER A 414 6.98 9.59 -3.29
C SER A 414 8.39 9.62 -3.87
N LYS A 415 8.97 10.81 -4.11
CA LYS A 415 10.37 10.96 -4.56
C LYS A 415 11.34 10.73 -3.41
N ALA A 416 11.05 11.29 -2.24
CA ALA A 416 11.90 11.11 -1.07
C ALA A 416 11.93 9.64 -0.63
N ARG A 417 10.79 8.94 -0.67
CA ARG A 417 10.71 7.50 -0.38
C ARG A 417 11.68 6.69 -1.22
N ARG A 418 11.72 6.96 -2.54
CA ARG A 418 12.59 6.25 -3.49
C ARG A 418 14.06 6.59 -3.32
N LEU A 419 14.37 7.85 -3.02
CA LEU A 419 15.76 8.24 -2.72
C LEU A 419 16.23 7.66 -1.39
N ALA A 420 15.37 7.61 -0.37
CA ALA A 420 15.67 6.92 0.89
C ALA A 420 15.91 5.42 0.66
N LEU A 421 15.06 4.76 -0.13
CA LEU A 421 15.26 3.37 -0.55
C LEU A 421 16.61 3.17 -1.25
N LEU A 422 16.99 4.06 -2.16
CA LEU A 422 18.27 3.99 -2.86
C LEU A 422 19.44 4.09 -1.88
N LEU A 423 19.44 5.08 -0.97
CA LEU A 423 20.50 5.23 0.03
C LEU A 423 20.57 4.01 0.95
N THR A 424 19.45 3.53 1.46
CA THR A 424 19.39 2.34 2.31
C THR A 424 19.88 1.09 1.57
N ALA A 425 19.52 0.91 0.30
CA ALA A 425 19.95 -0.22 -0.52
C ALA A 425 21.46 -0.19 -0.81
N LEU A 426 22.02 0.98 -1.12
CA LEU A 426 23.46 1.16 -1.31
C LEU A 426 24.22 0.90 -0.01
N ASN A 427 23.73 1.41 1.12
CA ASN A 427 24.34 1.17 2.43
C ASN A 427 24.27 -0.32 2.81
N PHE A 428 23.13 -0.97 2.58
CA PHE A 428 22.98 -2.42 2.79
C PHE A 428 23.99 -3.21 1.95
N ALA A 429 24.14 -2.88 0.66
CA ALA A 429 25.09 -3.54 -0.22
C ALA A 429 26.55 -3.33 0.23
N ALA A 430 26.90 -2.12 0.67
CA ALA A 430 28.24 -1.82 1.19
C ALA A 430 28.57 -2.62 2.46
N ILE A 431 27.66 -2.63 3.45
CA ILE A 431 27.84 -3.38 4.70
C ILE A 431 27.91 -4.88 4.41
N THR A 432 27.01 -5.40 3.57
CA THR A 432 26.99 -6.82 3.19
C THR A 432 28.28 -7.22 2.47
N GLY A 433 28.76 -6.39 1.53
CA GLY A 433 30.04 -6.58 0.86
C GLY A 433 31.22 -6.62 1.84
N GLY A 434 31.26 -5.70 2.81
CA GLY A 434 32.28 -5.72 3.86
C GLY A 434 32.31 -7.07 4.61
N VAL A 435 31.15 -7.59 5.01
CA VAL A 435 31.06 -8.88 5.71
C VAL A 435 31.51 -10.04 4.83
N LEU A 436 31.05 -10.10 3.57
CA LEU A 436 31.34 -11.22 2.66
C LEU A 436 32.82 -11.30 2.27
N TRP A 437 33.51 -10.16 2.17
CA TRP A 437 34.95 -10.10 1.90
C TRP A 437 35.81 -10.19 3.17
N GLY A 438 35.20 -10.35 4.35
CA GLY A 438 35.93 -10.49 5.61
C GLY A 438 36.44 -9.17 6.21
N HIS A 439 36.01 -8.03 5.67
CA HIS A 439 36.32 -6.70 6.19
C HIS A 439 35.22 -6.26 7.18
N GLN A 440 35.40 -6.58 8.47
CA GLN A 440 34.42 -6.26 9.51
C GLN A 440 34.98 -5.23 10.49
N SER A 441 34.48 -4.00 10.43
CA SER A 441 34.89 -2.91 11.35
C SER A 441 34.01 -2.77 12.59
N LEU A 442 32.90 -3.54 12.68
CA LEU A 442 31.95 -3.53 13.79
C LEU A 442 31.66 -4.96 14.25
N PRO A 443 31.22 -5.15 15.51
CA PRO A 443 30.74 -6.45 15.98
C PRO A 443 29.62 -6.99 15.08
N LEU A 444 29.63 -8.30 14.82
CA LEU A 444 28.61 -8.97 13.99
C LEU A 444 27.18 -8.69 14.46
N SER A 445 26.94 -8.57 15.78
CA SER A 445 25.63 -8.22 16.33
C SER A 445 25.14 -6.84 15.87
N THR A 446 26.02 -5.83 15.88
CA THR A 446 25.71 -4.48 15.39
C THR A 446 25.44 -4.49 13.89
N ILE A 447 26.26 -5.21 13.13
CA ILE A 447 26.09 -5.36 11.69
C ILE A 447 24.74 -6.02 11.37
N PHE A 448 24.42 -7.15 12.00
CA PHE A 448 23.15 -7.84 11.76
C PHE A 448 21.94 -7.02 12.19
N PHE A 449 22.05 -6.26 13.27
CA PHE A 449 21.00 -5.32 13.67
C PHE A 449 20.78 -4.24 12.60
N GLN A 450 21.85 -3.60 12.12
CA GLN A 450 21.78 -2.59 11.06
C GLN A 450 21.21 -3.16 9.75
N LEU A 451 21.68 -4.34 9.32
CA LEU A 451 21.17 -5.03 8.13
C LEU A 451 19.69 -5.41 8.31
N GLY A 452 19.30 -5.89 9.48
CA GLY A 452 17.91 -6.19 9.82
C GLY A 452 16.99 -4.96 9.74
N VAL A 453 17.41 -3.84 10.32
CA VAL A 453 16.70 -2.56 10.22
C VAL A 453 16.60 -2.10 8.76
N ALA A 454 17.70 -2.20 7.99
CA ALA A 454 17.72 -1.80 6.59
C ALA A 454 16.75 -2.66 5.75
N VAL A 455 16.77 -3.98 5.90
CA VAL A 455 15.84 -4.90 5.22
C VAL A 455 14.40 -4.61 5.60
N PHE A 456 14.10 -4.50 6.90
CA PHE A 456 12.75 -4.17 7.37
C PHE A 456 12.26 -2.85 6.78
N ALA A 457 13.08 -1.80 6.80
CA ALA A 457 12.72 -0.51 6.25
C ALA A 457 12.51 -0.57 4.73
N MET A 458 13.35 -1.30 3.99
CA MET A 458 13.15 -1.50 2.54
C MET A 458 11.84 -2.23 2.23
N LEU A 459 11.49 -3.27 2.99
CA LEU A 459 10.20 -3.96 2.87
C LEU A 459 9.04 -3.03 3.21
N ALA A 460 9.13 -2.29 4.31
CA ALA A 460 8.12 -1.34 4.74
C ALA A 460 7.89 -0.21 3.73
N PHE A 461 8.96 0.31 3.11
CA PHE A 461 8.89 1.42 2.16
C PHE A 461 8.41 0.97 0.77
N THR A 462 8.46 -0.33 0.49
CA THR A 462 7.96 -0.94 -0.75
C THR A 462 6.62 -1.66 -0.56
N SER A 463 5.99 -1.55 0.61
CA SER A 463 4.66 -2.10 0.86
C SER A 463 3.60 -1.31 0.10
N ASP A 464 2.51 -1.99 -0.30
CA ASP A 464 1.41 -1.33 -1.02
C ASP A 464 0.85 -0.14 -0.24
N ALA A 465 0.72 -0.25 1.09
CA ALA A 465 0.25 0.82 1.94
C ALA A 465 1.18 2.05 1.87
N ALA A 466 2.49 1.87 1.92
CA ALA A 466 3.47 2.96 1.81
C ALA A 466 3.46 3.60 0.41
N VAL A 467 3.36 2.77 -0.64
CA VAL A 467 3.30 3.26 -2.02
C VAL A 467 2.02 4.07 -2.23
N GLN A 468 0.86 3.54 -1.85
CA GLN A 468 -0.44 4.22 -1.96
C GLN A 468 -0.45 5.53 -1.15
N TYR A 469 -0.01 5.50 0.11
CA TYR A 469 0.07 6.68 0.96
C TYR A 469 0.90 7.81 0.33
N THR A 470 2.13 7.50 -0.12
CA THR A 470 3.01 8.51 -0.72
C THR A 470 2.53 8.97 -2.10
N ALA A 471 1.91 8.09 -2.88
CA ALA A 471 1.36 8.43 -4.19
C ALA A 471 0.15 9.37 -4.07
N THR A 472 -0.85 8.99 -3.26
CA THR A 472 -2.07 9.76 -3.03
C THR A 472 -1.76 11.14 -2.47
N ARG A 473 -0.85 11.24 -1.50
CA ARG A 473 -0.46 12.54 -0.93
C ARG A 473 0.33 13.40 -1.92
N THR A 474 1.28 12.82 -2.65
CA THR A 474 2.01 13.55 -3.70
C THR A 474 1.04 14.08 -4.76
N PHE A 475 0.01 13.30 -5.12
CA PHE A 475 -1.02 13.72 -6.06
C PHE A 475 -1.86 14.87 -5.50
N HIS A 476 -2.44 14.73 -4.29
CA HIS A 476 -3.21 15.81 -3.66
C HIS A 476 -2.39 17.10 -3.46
N MET A 477 -1.12 17.00 -3.04
CA MET A 477 -0.25 18.18 -2.94
C MET A 477 0.04 18.84 -4.29
N ARG A 478 0.06 18.07 -5.38
CA ARG A 478 0.24 18.64 -6.72
C ARG A 478 -1.04 19.29 -7.21
N ASP A 479 -2.17 18.63 -7.00
CA ASP A 479 -3.49 19.12 -7.42
C ASP A 479 -3.86 20.41 -6.66
N THR A 480 -3.74 20.42 -5.34
CA THR A 480 -3.91 21.63 -4.52
C THR A 480 -2.99 22.77 -4.97
N LYS A 481 -1.72 22.50 -5.29
CA LYS A 481 -0.80 23.52 -5.84
C LYS A 481 -1.23 24.00 -7.23
N ILE A 482 -1.77 23.14 -8.08
CA ILE A 482 -2.30 23.51 -9.40
C ILE A 482 -3.53 24.40 -9.23
N VAL A 483 -4.46 24.01 -8.36
CA VAL A 483 -5.65 24.81 -8.02
C VAL A 483 -5.24 26.16 -7.45
N GLN A 484 -4.36 26.21 -6.45
CA GLN A 484 -3.84 27.45 -5.86
C GLN A 484 -3.14 28.35 -6.89
N ARG A 485 -2.35 27.77 -7.80
CA ARG A 485 -1.73 28.53 -8.90
C ARG A 485 -2.76 29.04 -9.89
N ALA A 486 -3.80 28.26 -10.19
CA ALA A 486 -4.87 28.64 -11.09
C ALA A 486 -5.79 29.73 -10.50
N THR A 487 -5.97 29.75 -9.18
CA THR A 487 -6.75 30.74 -8.43
C THR A 487 -5.93 31.94 -7.95
N HIS A 488 -4.60 31.94 -8.17
CA HIS A 488 -3.74 33.05 -7.76
C HIS A 488 -4.16 34.36 -8.47
N PRO A 489 -4.31 35.49 -7.75
CA PRO A 489 -4.86 36.74 -8.31
C PRO A 489 -4.18 37.21 -9.61
N LYS A 490 -2.84 37.21 -9.64
CA LYS A 490 -2.05 37.54 -10.85
C LYS A 490 -2.35 36.65 -12.06
N VAL A 491 -2.64 35.37 -11.83
CA VAL A 491 -2.95 34.40 -12.91
C VAL A 491 -4.37 34.64 -13.43
N LEU A 492 -5.32 34.94 -12.54
CA LEU A 492 -6.68 35.32 -12.90
C LEU A 492 -6.72 36.62 -13.69
N GLU A 493 -5.96 37.63 -13.27
CA GLU A 493 -5.84 38.90 -13.97
C GLU A 493 -5.26 38.73 -15.38
N HIS A 494 -4.16 37.98 -15.52
CA HIS A 494 -3.54 37.70 -16.81
C HIS A 494 -4.47 36.88 -17.73
N ARG A 495 -5.25 35.93 -17.18
CA ARG A 495 -6.30 35.20 -17.92
C ARG A 495 -7.41 36.14 -18.40
N ALA A 496 -7.85 37.08 -17.57
CA ALA A 496 -8.85 38.08 -17.93
C ALA A 496 -8.36 39.00 -19.05
N GLN A 497 -7.13 39.50 -18.95
CA GLN A 497 -6.49 40.32 -19.99
C GLN A 497 -6.38 39.59 -21.33
N ARG A 498 -5.94 38.31 -21.33
CA ARG A 498 -5.90 37.48 -22.54
C ARG A 498 -7.29 37.27 -23.15
N LYS A 499 -8.31 37.05 -22.33
CA LYS A 499 -9.71 36.90 -22.78
C LYS A 499 -10.22 38.19 -23.43
N ALA A 500 -9.91 39.35 -22.84
CA ALA A 500 -10.25 40.66 -23.38
C ALA A 500 -9.55 40.93 -24.72
N GLN A 501 -8.25 40.64 -24.83
CA GLN A 501 -7.50 40.77 -26.09
C GLN A 501 -8.05 39.86 -27.20
N LYS A 502 -8.39 38.60 -26.86
CA LYS A 502 -8.99 37.65 -27.82
C LYS A 502 -10.36 38.15 -28.30
N ALA A 503 -11.18 38.68 -27.39
CA ALA A 503 -12.48 39.27 -27.72
C ALA A 503 -12.34 40.50 -28.64
N GLN A 504 -11.39 41.40 -28.35
CA GLN A 504 -11.10 42.55 -29.21
C GLN A 504 -10.60 42.13 -30.61
N LYS A 505 -9.73 41.11 -30.69
CA LYS A 505 -9.24 40.58 -31.97
C LYS A 505 -10.39 39.94 -32.78
N ALA A 506 -11.28 39.20 -32.12
CA ALA A 506 -12.47 38.62 -32.75
C ALA A 506 -13.43 39.72 -33.26
N GLN A 507 -13.67 40.77 -32.47
CA GLN A 507 -14.49 41.91 -32.91
C GLN A 507 -13.87 42.66 -34.09
N LYS A 508 -12.55 42.87 -34.10
CA LYS A 508 -11.84 43.47 -35.24
C LYS A 508 -11.93 42.61 -36.49
N ALA A 509 -11.78 41.30 -36.37
CA ALA A 509 -11.93 40.35 -37.48
C ALA A 509 -13.37 40.36 -38.03
N LEU A 510 -14.38 40.36 -37.16
CA LEU A 510 -15.79 40.43 -37.55
C LEU A 510 -16.11 41.75 -38.28
N LYS A 511 -15.57 42.88 -37.79
CA LYS A 511 -15.70 44.18 -38.45
C LYS A 511 -15.04 44.16 -39.83
N ALA A 512 -13.79 43.69 -39.94
CA ALA A 512 -13.09 43.61 -41.22
C ALA A 512 -13.83 42.72 -42.24
N GLN A 513 -14.40 41.60 -41.79
CA GLN A 513 -15.21 40.71 -42.63
C GLN A 513 -16.49 41.40 -43.12
N LYS A 514 -17.18 42.16 -42.25
CA LYS A 514 -18.34 42.97 -42.65
C LYS A 514 -17.96 44.05 -43.67
N THR A 515 -16.84 44.74 -43.49
CA THR A 515 -16.37 45.76 -44.44
C THR A 515 -16.01 45.16 -45.79
N HIS A 516 -15.31 44.02 -45.80
CA HIS A 516 -14.97 43.29 -47.02
C HIS A 516 -16.22 42.82 -47.77
N ASN A 517 -17.21 42.27 -47.06
CA ASN A 517 -18.48 41.85 -47.65
C ASN A 517 -19.27 43.04 -48.22
N ALA A 518 -19.27 44.19 -47.54
CA ALA A 518 -19.90 45.41 -48.04
C ALA A 518 -19.20 45.97 -49.29
N GLN A 519 -17.87 45.92 -49.37
CA GLN A 519 -17.12 46.30 -50.57
C GLN A 519 -17.37 45.34 -51.74
N LYS A 520 -17.45 44.03 -51.48
CA LYS A 520 -17.80 43.02 -52.49
C LYS A 520 -19.22 43.23 -53.02
N ALA A 521 -20.18 43.55 -52.15
CA ALA A 521 -21.55 43.89 -52.53
C ALA A 521 -21.61 45.17 -53.39
N ARG A 522 -20.85 46.22 -53.03
CA ARG A 522 -20.75 47.46 -53.83
C ARG A 522 -20.13 47.25 -55.21
N LYS A 523 -19.11 46.39 -55.32
CA LYS A 523 -18.53 46.01 -56.62
C LYS A 523 -19.50 45.19 -57.47
N ALA A 524 -20.32 44.35 -56.87
CA ALA A 524 -21.33 43.58 -57.57
C ALA A 524 -22.46 44.48 -58.12
N THR A 525 -22.90 45.48 -57.35
CA THR A 525 -23.90 46.46 -57.85
C THR A 525 -23.33 47.37 -58.93
N SER A 526 -22.07 47.80 -58.85
CA SER A 526 -21.43 48.59 -59.93
C SER A 526 -21.20 47.78 -61.21
N ALA A 527 -20.96 46.49 -61.11
CA ALA A 527 -20.83 45.60 -62.27
C ALA A 527 -22.18 45.32 -62.96
N SER A 528 -23.29 45.29 -62.22
CA SER A 528 -24.63 45.12 -62.83
C SER A 528 -25.18 46.38 -63.51
N GLY A 529 -24.68 47.56 -63.12
CA GLY A 529 -25.05 48.84 -63.74
C GLY A 529 -24.38 49.11 -65.10
N ALA A 530 -23.30 48.39 -65.43
CA ALA A 530 -22.56 48.56 -66.69
C ALA A 530 -23.07 47.67 -67.85
N HIS A 531 -24.15 46.91 -67.65
CA HIS A 531 -24.77 46.06 -68.68
C HIS A 531 -26.22 46.47 -69.02
N ARG A 532 -26.64 47.69 -68.65
CA ARG A 532 -27.85 48.34 -69.15
C ARG A 532 -27.53 49.72 -69.71
N THR A 533 -26.87 49.73 -70.86
CA THR A 533 -26.91 50.82 -71.85
C THR A 533 -26.77 50.20 -73.23
#